data_AF-A0A0A2BU02-F1
#
_entry.id   AF-A0A0A2BU02-F1
#
_cell.length_a   1.000
_cell.length_b   1.000
_cell.length_c   1.000
_cell.angle_alpha   90.00
_cell.angle_beta   90.00
_cell.angle_gamma   90.00
#
_symmetry.space_group_name_H-M   'P 1'
#
loop_
_entity.id
_entity.type
_entity.pdbx_description
1 polymer ?
#
loop_
_entity_poly.entity_id
_entity_poly.type
_entity_poly.pdbx_seq_one_letter_code
_entity_poly.pdbx_strand_id
1 'polypeptide(L)'
;MTNQNKENGCSDSDVKITEELLFTFDDKSTAQLAERLEEEDYLSPFESLNDWHLLRALAIHRPELTLDYHHLIDQEPFDED
;
A
#
# COMPACT_ATOMS: atom_id res chain seq x y z
N MET A 1 29.99 33.24 8.94
CA MET A 1 28.54 33.03 8.75
C MET A 1 28.29 32.61 7.32
N THR A 2 27.94 31.34 7.09
CA THR A 2 26.92 30.83 6.16
C THR A 2 27.16 29.32 5.97
N ASN A 3 26.56 28.49 6.83
CA ASN A 3 26.43 27.07 6.54
C ASN A 3 25.08 26.86 5.87
N GLN A 4 25.13 26.65 4.56
CA GLN A 4 24.02 26.10 3.78
C GLN A 4 23.99 24.60 4.05
N ASN A 5 23.02 24.16 4.86
CA ASN A 5 22.77 22.73 5.05
C ASN A 5 21.88 22.23 3.91
N LYS A 6 22.53 21.50 2.99
CA LYS A 6 22.04 20.32 2.26
C LYS A 6 20.55 20.02 2.45
N GLU A 7 19.78 20.31 1.41
CA GLU A 7 18.48 19.69 1.19
C GLU A 7 18.76 18.22 0.83
N ASN A 8 18.49 17.32 1.78
CA ASN A 8 18.62 15.89 1.60
C ASN A 8 17.51 15.42 0.65
N GLY A 9 17.89 15.02 -0.56
CA GLY A 9 17.09 14.15 -1.40
C GLY A 9 17.20 12.69 -0.96
N CYS A 10 16.13 11.94 -1.25
CA CYS A 10 15.98 10.48 -1.36
C CYS A 10 15.07 9.79 -0.33
N SER A 11 14.01 9.17 -0.88
CA SER A 11 13.07 8.14 -0.37
C SER A 11 11.98 8.53 0.64
N ASP A 12 10.84 8.98 0.11
CA ASP A 12 9.54 9.11 0.78
C ASP A 12 8.77 7.77 0.81
N SER A 13 9.43 6.66 1.18
CA SER A 13 8.84 5.30 1.00
C SER A 13 8.81 4.46 2.27
N ASP A 14 8.72 5.09 3.44
CA ASP A 14 8.42 4.42 4.71
C ASP A 14 7.14 5.02 5.31
N VAL A 15 6.01 4.85 4.59
CA VAL A 15 4.70 5.19 5.14
C VAL A 15 4.42 4.23 6.28
N LYS A 16 4.51 4.71 7.52
CA LYS A 16 4.09 3.94 8.69
C LYS A 16 2.58 3.73 8.61
N ILE A 17 2.16 2.48 8.42
CA ILE A 17 0.75 2.10 8.49
C ILE A 17 0.31 2.21 9.95
N THR A 18 -0.47 3.24 10.28
CA THR A 18 -1.09 3.42 11.60
C THR A 18 -2.60 3.22 11.52
N GLU A 19 -3.23 2.94 12.66
CA GLU A 19 -4.68 2.76 12.71
C GLU A 19 -5.42 4.04 12.30
N GLU A 20 -4.91 5.22 12.66
CA GLU A 20 -5.51 6.50 12.26
C GLU A 20 -5.51 6.68 10.74
N LEU A 21 -4.45 6.23 10.05
CA LEU A 21 -4.39 6.24 8.59
C LEU A 21 -5.45 5.29 8.00
N LEU A 22 -5.61 4.09 8.54
CA LEU A 22 -6.61 3.12 8.05
C LEU A 22 -8.04 3.64 8.21
N PHE A 23 -8.30 4.46 9.24
CA PHE A 23 -9.61 5.09 9.43
C PHE A 23 -9.92 6.22 8.43
N THR A 24 -8.94 6.76 7.70
CA THR A 24 -9.20 7.73 6.63
C THR A 24 -9.66 7.09 5.33
N PHE A 25 -9.50 5.76 5.19
CA PHE A 25 -9.93 5.03 4.01
C PHE A 25 -11.45 4.85 3.95
N ASP A 26 -11.98 4.97 2.75
CA ASP A 26 -13.34 4.62 2.35
C ASP A 26 -13.34 3.65 1.16
N ASP A 27 -14.52 3.28 0.68
CA ASP A 27 -14.68 2.36 -0.46
C ASP A 27 -13.95 2.85 -1.71
N LYS A 28 -13.98 4.17 -1.96
CA LYS A 28 -13.38 4.77 -3.15
C LYS A 28 -11.86 4.76 -3.08
N SER A 29 -11.27 5.17 -1.95
CA SER A 29 -9.81 5.13 -1.78
C SER A 29 -9.29 3.70 -1.78
N THR A 30 -10.07 2.75 -1.26
CA THR A 30 -9.71 1.33 -1.26
C THR A 30 -9.78 0.76 -2.68
N ALA A 31 -10.80 1.11 -3.47
CA ALA A 31 -10.89 0.73 -4.87
C ALA A 31 -9.70 1.25 -5.69
N GLN A 32 -9.30 2.52 -5.47
CA GLN A 32 -8.12 3.09 -6.12
C GLN A 32 -6.81 2.42 -5.71
N LEU A 33 -6.70 1.94 -4.47
CA LEU A 33 -5.56 1.15 -4.00
C LEU A 33 -5.52 -0.21 -4.69
N ALA A 34 -6.65 -0.90 -4.77
CA ALA A 34 -6.76 -2.18 -5.47
C ALA A 34 -6.47 -2.06 -6.96
N GLU A 35 -6.96 -1.01 -7.63
CA GLU A 35 -6.69 -0.74 -9.05
C GLU A 35 -5.18 -0.63 -9.33
N ARG A 36 -4.42 0.12 -8.49
CA ARG A 36 -2.97 0.22 -8.66
C ARG A 36 -2.26 -1.13 -8.51
N LEU A 37 -2.73 -1.97 -7.58
CA LEU A 37 -2.18 -3.31 -7.38
C LEU A 37 -2.44 -4.23 -8.57
N GLU A 38 -3.60 -4.12 -9.20
CA GLU A 38 -3.98 -4.89 -10.40
C GLU A 38 -3.24 -4.42 -11.66
N GLU A 39 -3.02 -3.10 -11.80
CA GLU A 39 -2.31 -2.55 -12.96
C GLU A 39 -0.83 -2.93 -12.96
N GLU A 40 -0.26 -3.24 -11.80
CA GLU A 40 1.16 -3.55 -11.58
C GLU A 40 2.14 -2.50 -12.16
N ASP A 41 1.67 -1.28 -12.46
CA ASP A 41 2.45 -0.19 -13.08
C ASP A 41 3.21 0.65 -12.04
N TYR A 42 4.01 -0.03 -11.22
CA TYR A 42 4.85 0.61 -10.21
C TYR A 42 6.24 0.92 -10.74
N LEU A 43 6.81 2.07 -10.33
CA LEU A 43 8.18 2.43 -10.69
C LEU A 43 9.22 1.57 -9.95
N SER A 44 8.82 0.96 -8.82
CA SER A 44 9.66 0.12 -7.98
C SER A 44 8.85 -1.01 -7.33
N PRO A 45 9.40 -2.22 -7.21
CA PRO A 45 8.76 -3.32 -6.46
C PRO A 45 8.48 -3.01 -4.99
N PHE A 46 9.17 -2.03 -4.40
CA PHE A 46 8.90 -1.61 -3.03
C PHE A 46 7.60 -0.80 -2.90
N GLU A 47 7.19 -0.09 -3.97
CA GLU A 47 5.94 0.66 -3.98
C GLU A 47 4.74 -0.28 -4.05
N SER A 48 4.81 -1.31 -4.90
CA SER A 48 3.78 -2.35 -4.95
C SER A 48 3.67 -3.11 -3.62
N LEU A 49 4.80 -3.41 -2.98
CA LEU A 49 4.82 -4.05 -1.67
C LEU A 49 4.22 -3.16 -0.56
N ASN A 50 4.41 -1.85 -0.62
CA ASN A 50 3.79 -0.90 0.31
C ASN A 50 2.28 -0.85 0.15
N ASP A 51 1.78 -0.75 -1.08
CA ASP A 51 0.34 -0.77 -1.38
C ASP A 51 -0.28 -2.12 -0.96
N TRP A 52 0.42 -3.23 -1.20
CA TRP A 52 -0.03 -4.56 -0.77
C TRP A 52 -0.12 -4.67 0.75
N HIS A 53 0.90 -4.20 1.48
CA HIS A 53 0.85 -4.16 2.94
C HIS A 53 -0.29 -3.26 3.47
N LEU A 54 -0.56 -2.15 2.79
CA LEU A 54 -1.66 -1.25 3.15
C LEU A 54 -3.02 -1.93 2.96
N LEU A 55 -3.24 -2.59 1.82
CA LEU A 55 -4.47 -3.34 1.56
C LEU A 55 -4.67 -4.48 2.57
N ARG A 56 -3.57 -5.19 2.92
CA ARG A 56 -3.59 -6.23 3.94
C ARG A 56 -3.91 -5.70 5.35
N ALA A 57 -3.39 -4.51 5.69
CA ALA A 57 -3.74 -3.86 6.96
C ALA A 57 -5.21 -3.43 7.01
N LEU A 58 -5.76 -2.92 5.90
CA LEU A 58 -7.19 -2.67 5.79
C LEU A 58 -8.01 -3.95 5.99
N ALA A 59 -7.59 -5.08 5.43
CA ALA A 59 -8.30 -6.34 5.63
C ALA A 59 -8.34 -6.83 7.08
N ILE A 60 -7.33 -6.48 7.89
CA ILE A 60 -7.27 -6.83 9.32
C ILE A 60 -8.16 -5.91 10.15
N HIS A 61 -8.10 -4.59 9.91
CA HIS A 61 -8.74 -3.58 10.76
C HIS A 61 -10.15 -3.19 10.29
N ARG A 62 -10.40 -3.28 8.98
CA ARG A 62 -11.61 -2.81 8.27
C ARG A 62 -11.97 -3.79 7.13
N PRO A 63 -12.23 -5.07 7.45
CA PRO A 63 -12.42 -6.13 6.45
C PRO A 63 -13.55 -5.83 5.45
N GLU A 64 -14.53 -5.02 5.84
CA GLU A 64 -15.65 -4.61 4.98
C GLU A 64 -15.20 -3.87 3.71
N LEU A 65 -14.06 -3.15 3.76
CA LEU A 65 -13.54 -2.39 2.63
C LEU A 65 -12.80 -3.27 1.60
N THR A 66 -12.41 -4.49 2.00
CA THR A 66 -11.51 -5.34 1.20
C THR A 66 -12.14 -6.63 0.70
N LEU A 67 -13.44 -6.86 0.96
CA LEU A 67 -14.12 -8.11 0.59
C LEU A 67 -14.02 -8.41 -0.91
N ASP A 68 -14.19 -7.39 -1.75
CA ASP A 68 -14.12 -7.51 -3.21
C ASP A 68 -12.70 -7.65 -3.76
N TYR A 69 -11.68 -7.44 -2.91
CA TYR A 69 -10.26 -7.41 -3.27
C TYR A 69 -9.45 -8.51 -2.57
N HIS A 70 -10.12 -9.51 -1.99
CA HIS A 70 -9.47 -10.54 -1.19
C HIS A 70 -8.40 -11.32 -1.95
N HIS A 71 -8.59 -11.53 -3.26
CA HIS A 71 -7.63 -12.20 -4.15
C HIS A 71 -6.30 -11.46 -4.30
N LEU A 72 -6.25 -10.15 -4.04
CA LEU A 72 -5.00 -9.38 -4.04
C LEU A 72 -4.19 -9.60 -2.75
N ILE A 73 -4.86 -9.93 -1.65
CA ILE A 73 -4.25 -10.11 -0.32
C ILE A 73 -3.81 -11.55 -0.14
N ASP A 74 -4.66 -12.49 -0.55
CA ASP A 74 -4.44 -13.93 -0.42
C ASP A 74 -3.75 -14.44 -1.68
N GLN A 75 -2.45 -14.16 -1.79
CA GLN A 75 -1.59 -14.80 -2.76
C GLN A 75 -1.43 -16.26 -2.32
N GLU A 76 -2.32 -17.14 -2.80
CA GLU A 76 -2.19 -18.60 -2.68
C GLU A 76 -0.73 -19.01 -3.02
N PRO A 77 -0.18 -20.05 -2.35
CA PRO A 77 1.11 -20.59 -2.74
C PRO A 77 1.06 -20.91 -4.23
N PHE A 78 2.04 -20.42 -4.99
CA PHE A 78 2.17 -20.68 -6.42
C PHE A 78 1.77 -22.13 -6.72
N ASP A 79 0.78 -22.32 -7.61
CA ASP A 79 0.46 -23.64 -8.17
C ASP A 79 1.72 -24.14 -8.90
N GLU A 80 2.59 -24.85 -8.18
CA GLU A 80 3.70 -25.63 -8.75
C GLU A 80 3.08 -26.84 -9.48
N ASP A 81 2.99 -26.76 -10.81
CA ASP A 81 2.97 -27.94 -11.70
C ASP A 81 4.39 -28.48 -11.93
#